data_AF-A0A1Q7U9W9-F1
#
_entry.id   AF-A0A1Q7U9W9-F1
#
_cell.length_a   1.000
_cell.length_b   1.000
_cell.length_c   1.000
_cell.angle_alpha   90.00
_cell.angle_beta   90.00
_cell.angle_gamma   90.00
#
_symmetry.space_group_name_H-M   'P 1'
#
loop_
_entity.id
_entity.type
_entity.pdbx_description
1 polymer ?
#
loop_
_entity_poly.entity_id
_entity_poly.type
_entity_poly.pdbx_seq_one_letter_code
_entity_poly.pdbx_strand_id
1 'polypeptide(L)'
;MVGNQWWWEIRYPQLGIVTANELHVPVSDAARPTRTFITLESADVIHSFWIPQLAGKTDVIPGKTNRTWVEPRTPGTYVGQCAEFCGVQHAWMLLRVTVHPRDEFDRWVAAQRAAAADVPEARAGRDVFTSVACISCHTVRGTPGNGVFGPDLTHLMSRATIGAGVAPNTPENLRAWVNDPAALKPGARMPAMKLSNDQLDQLVAYLVTPR
;
A
#
# COMPACT_ATOMS: atom_id res chain seq x y z
N MET A 1 -1.37 11.21 2.98
CA MET A 1 -0.72 9.97 3.42
C MET A 1 -0.90 9.85 4.91
N VAL A 2 -1.21 8.64 5.39
CA VAL A 2 -1.39 8.35 6.81
C VAL A 2 -0.34 7.34 7.25
N GLY A 3 0.41 7.66 8.29
CA GLY A 3 1.37 6.75 8.92
C GLY A 3 0.65 5.79 9.87
N ASN A 4 0.92 4.50 9.71
CA ASN A 4 0.46 3.42 10.60
C ASN A 4 1.68 2.57 10.96
N GLN A 5 1.72 1.94 12.14
CA GLN A 5 2.73 0.96 12.49
C GLN A 5 2.47 -0.36 11.73
N TRP A 6 3.25 -0.76 10.72
CA TRP A 6 4.37 -0.05 10.08
C TRP A 6 4.22 -0.09 8.57
N TRP A 7 3.33 0.75 8.06
CA TRP A 7 2.96 0.87 6.65
C TRP A 7 2.35 2.25 6.38
N TRP A 8 2.34 2.65 5.11
CA TRP A 8 1.80 3.94 4.67
C TRP A 8 0.47 3.75 3.96
N GLU A 9 -0.58 4.40 4.46
CA GLU A 9 -1.84 4.53 3.73
C GLU A 9 -1.78 5.75 2.82
N ILE A 10 -2.20 5.57 1.57
CA ILE A 10 -2.10 6.59 0.53
C ILE A 10 -3.50 6.83 -0.01
N ARG A 11 -4.01 8.04 0.24
CA ARG A 11 -5.32 8.50 -0.22
C ARG A 11 -5.11 9.55 -1.30
N TYR A 12 -5.84 9.42 -2.41
CA TYR A 12 -5.99 10.42 -3.45
C TYR A 12 -7.45 10.88 -3.46
N PRO A 13 -7.84 11.85 -2.61
CA PRO A 13 -9.25 12.16 -2.38
C PRO A 13 -9.99 12.60 -3.64
N GLN A 14 -9.36 13.45 -4.45
CA GLN A 14 -9.93 13.93 -5.72
C GLN A 14 -10.06 12.81 -6.76
N LEU A 15 -9.26 11.74 -6.60
CA LEU A 15 -9.30 10.60 -7.49
C LEU A 15 -10.19 9.47 -6.97
N GLY A 16 -10.61 9.50 -5.69
CA GLY A 16 -11.35 8.40 -5.06
C GLY A 16 -10.53 7.12 -4.93
N ILE A 17 -9.20 7.22 -4.85
CA ILE A 17 -8.28 6.07 -4.77
C ILE A 17 -7.69 5.98 -3.38
N VAL A 18 -7.68 4.78 -2.81
CA VAL A 18 -6.90 4.42 -1.63
C VAL A 18 -6.00 3.24 -1.98
N THR A 19 -4.72 3.34 -1.63
CA THR A 19 -3.72 2.29 -1.79
C THR A 19 -2.74 2.35 -0.62
N ALA A 20 -1.69 1.54 -0.67
CA ALA A 20 -0.72 1.44 0.41
C ALA A 20 0.71 1.32 -0.12
N ASN A 21 1.66 1.91 0.62
CA ASN A 21 3.13 1.80 0.50
C ASN A 21 3.77 2.22 -0.83
N GLU A 22 2.99 2.36 -1.90
CA GLU A 22 3.47 2.78 -3.23
C GLU A 22 2.71 4.03 -3.66
N LEU A 23 3.40 5.17 -3.58
CA LEU A 23 2.91 6.48 -4.01
C LEU A 23 3.16 6.62 -5.51
N HIS A 24 2.13 6.97 -6.27
CA HIS A 24 2.23 7.23 -7.70
C HIS A 24 1.95 8.71 -7.93
N VAL A 25 2.83 9.38 -8.68
CA VAL A 25 2.71 10.81 -8.97
C VAL A 25 3.09 11.09 -10.43
N PRO A 26 2.50 12.10 -11.07
CA PRO A 26 2.98 12.53 -12.37
C PRO A 26 4.30 13.30 -12.24
N VAL A 27 5.13 13.22 -13.28
CA VAL A 27 6.33 14.06 -13.44
C VAL A 27 5.94 15.53 -13.55
N SER A 28 6.74 16.39 -12.92
CA SER A 28 6.61 17.85 -13.01
C SER A 28 7.03 18.33 -14.39
N ASP A 29 6.23 19.24 -14.96
CA ASP A 29 6.54 19.86 -16.25
C ASP A 29 7.66 20.90 -16.07
N ALA A 30 8.67 20.88 -16.95
CA ALA A 30 9.82 21.77 -16.85
C ALA A 30 9.48 23.23 -17.16
N ALA A 31 8.54 23.48 -18.09
CA ALA A 31 8.09 24.82 -18.46
C ALA A 31 7.05 25.37 -17.46
N ARG A 32 6.25 24.49 -16.85
CA ARG A 32 5.25 24.85 -15.83
C ARG A 32 5.31 23.87 -14.65
N PRO A 33 6.23 24.08 -13.71
CA PRO A 33 6.40 23.20 -12.54
C PRO A 33 5.08 22.85 -11.85
N THR A 34 4.81 21.55 -11.73
CA THR A 34 3.64 21.04 -11.01
C THR A 34 4.09 20.19 -9.83
N ARG A 35 3.99 20.77 -8.64
CA ARG A 35 4.28 20.07 -7.38
C ARG A 35 3.14 19.14 -7.02
N THR A 36 3.48 17.95 -6.55
CA THR A 36 2.52 17.10 -5.86
C THR A 36 2.55 17.45 -4.38
N PHE A 37 1.46 18.04 -3.89
CA PHE A 37 1.29 18.35 -2.48
C PHE A 37 0.79 17.12 -1.71
N ILE A 38 1.36 16.89 -0.53
CA ILE A 38 1.07 15.73 0.30
C ILE A 38 0.69 16.22 1.70
N THR A 39 -0.54 15.94 2.09
CA THR A 39 -1.00 16.07 3.48
C THR A 39 -0.56 14.85 4.27
N LEU A 40 -0.02 15.05 5.47
CA LEU A 40 0.57 14.02 6.33
C LEU A 40 -0.16 13.96 7.67
N GLU A 41 -0.60 12.77 8.05
CA GLU A 41 -1.30 12.49 9.30
C GLU A 41 -0.82 11.15 9.89
N SER A 42 -0.87 10.97 11.20
CA SER A 42 -0.56 9.69 11.83
C SER A 42 -1.80 9.11 12.49
N ALA A 43 -1.98 7.79 12.34
CA ALA A 43 -3.02 7.03 13.03
C ALA A 43 -2.60 6.54 14.42
N ASP A 44 -1.30 6.57 14.75
CA ASP A 44 -0.79 6.00 16.01
C ASP A 44 0.34 6.79 16.67
N VAL A 45 1.59 6.59 16.26
CA VAL A 45 2.81 7.21 16.85
C VAL A 45 3.43 8.20 15.88
N ILE A 46 4.50 8.88 16.29
CA ILE A 46 5.23 9.74 15.37
C ILE A 46 5.93 8.87 14.32
N HIS A 47 5.79 9.24 13.06
CA HIS A 47 6.58 8.75 11.93
C HIS A 47 7.27 9.93 11.25
N SER A 48 8.09 9.70 10.23
CA SER A 48 8.60 10.79 9.39
C SER A 48 8.64 10.37 7.94
N PHE A 49 7.92 11.10 7.09
CA PHE A 49 7.85 10.82 5.66
C PHE A 49 9.11 11.35 5.00
N TRP A 50 9.87 10.48 4.33
CA TRP A 50 11.11 10.89 3.67
C TRP A 50 11.35 10.14 2.36
N ILE A 51 11.64 10.91 1.31
CA ILE A 51 12.10 10.40 0.01
C ILE A 51 13.38 11.16 -0.34
N PRO A 52 14.56 10.66 0.05
CA PRO A 52 15.83 11.41 0.02
C PRO A 52 16.13 12.07 -1.33
N GLN A 53 15.78 11.41 -2.43
CA GLN A 53 16.04 11.87 -3.79
C GLN A 53 15.04 12.93 -4.30
N LEU A 54 13.91 13.14 -3.61
CA LEU A 54 12.84 14.03 -4.08
C LEU A 54 12.56 15.20 -3.13
N ALA A 55 12.62 15.00 -1.81
CA ALA A 55 12.33 16.04 -0.82
C ALA A 55 12.94 15.73 0.55
N GLY A 56 13.12 16.77 1.36
CA GLY A 56 13.49 16.63 2.77
C GLY A 56 12.42 15.88 3.58
N LYS A 57 12.81 15.35 4.74
CA LYS A 57 11.87 14.65 5.63
C LYS A 57 10.85 15.61 6.25
N THR A 58 9.64 15.11 6.50
CA THR A 58 8.61 15.84 7.24
C THR A 58 7.94 14.90 8.22
N ASP A 59 7.95 15.28 9.50
CA ASP A 59 7.41 14.43 10.56
C ASP A 59 5.88 14.32 10.45
N VAL A 60 5.37 13.17 10.84
CA VAL A 60 3.98 12.75 10.75
C VAL A 60 3.52 12.50 12.17
N ILE A 61 2.80 13.46 12.76
CA ILE A 61 2.59 13.55 14.20
C ILE A 61 1.11 13.29 14.51
N PRO A 62 0.77 12.37 15.44
CA PRO A 62 -0.61 12.13 15.84
C PRO A 62 -1.30 13.42 16.31
N GLY A 63 -2.53 13.64 15.85
CA GLY A 63 -3.31 14.85 16.19
C GLY A 63 -2.85 16.15 15.50
N LYS A 64 -1.82 16.11 14.64
CA LYS A 64 -1.35 17.27 13.88
C LYS A 64 -1.25 16.97 12.39
N THR A 65 -2.01 17.70 11.58
CA THR A 65 -1.88 17.67 10.13
C THR A 65 -0.66 18.47 9.68
N ASN A 66 0.33 17.79 9.10
CA ASN A 66 1.45 18.43 8.41
C ASN A 66 1.26 18.39 6.90
N ARG A 67 2.05 19.20 6.18
CA ARG A 67 2.04 19.24 4.71
C ARG A 67 3.46 19.29 4.20
N THR A 68 3.70 18.59 3.10
CA THR A 68 4.94 18.64 2.33
C THR A 68 4.61 18.61 0.84
N TRP A 69 5.62 18.63 -0.01
CA TRP A 69 5.45 18.48 -1.45
C TRP A 69 6.67 17.83 -2.09
N VAL A 70 6.47 17.21 -3.23
CA VAL A 70 7.53 16.71 -4.11
C VAL A 70 7.38 17.33 -5.50
N GLU A 71 8.51 17.54 -6.18
CA GLU A 71 8.55 18.05 -7.55
C GLU A 71 9.48 17.18 -8.41
N PRO A 72 9.09 15.93 -8.70
CA PRO A 72 9.95 15.03 -9.44
C PRO A 72 10.08 15.49 -10.89
N ARG A 73 11.32 15.62 -11.39
CA ARG A 73 11.60 16.07 -12.77
C ARG A 73 11.93 14.95 -13.75
N THR A 74 12.15 13.75 -13.23
CA THR A 74 12.53 12.58 -14.02
C THR A 74 11.58 11.43 -13.69
N PRO A 75 10.96 10.79 -14.69
CA PRO A 75 10.22 9.55 -14.47
C PRO A 75 11.10 8.45 -13.91
N GLY A 76 10.51 7.56 -13.13
CA GLY A 76 11.22 6.43 -12.53
C GLY A 76 10.72 6.07 -11.14
N THR A 77 11.44 5.15 -10.52
CA THR A 77 11.17 4.75 -9.14
C THR A 77 12.16 5.41 -8.20
N TYR A 78 11.63 5.93 -7.10
CA TYR A 78 12.37 6.44 -5.96
C TYR A 78 12.01 5.64 -4.71
N VAL A 79 12.98 5.48 -3.81
CA VAL A 79 12.76 4.80 -2.54
C VAL A 79 12.67 5.83 -1.42
N GLY A 80 11.70 5.63 -0.54
CA GLY A 80 11.52 6.37 0.69
C GLY A 80 11.41 5.42 1.88
N GLN A 81 11.40 6.00 3.07
CA GLN A 81 11.32 5.25 4.32
C GLN A 81 10.76 6.14 5.44
N CYS A 82 10.31 5.51 6.52
CA CYS A 82 10.12 6.21 7.78
C CYS A 82 11.47 6.69 8.33
N ALA A 83 11.57 7.96 8.72
CA ALA A 83 12.80 8.57 9.25
C ALA A 83 12.69 8.98 10.73
N GLU A 84 11.68 8.47 11.45
CA GLU A 84 11.49 8.64 12.90
C GLU A 84 11.24 7.28 13.53
N PHE A 85 11.90 6.99 14.66
CA PHE A 85 11.79 5.68 15.28
C PHE A 85 10.36 5.43 15.78
N CYS A 86 9.64 4.56 15.07
CA CYS A 86 8.22 4.28 15.31
C CYS A 86 7.96 2.87 15.88
N GLY A 87 8.99 2.21 16.41
CA GLY A 87 8.91 0.90 17.06
C GLY A 87 9.69 -0.20 16.34
N VAL A 88 9.41 -1.46 16.73
CA VAL A 88 10.24 -2.64 16.38
C VAL A 88 10.45 -2.86 14.87
N GLN A 89 9.52 -2.39 14.04
CA GLN A 89 9.56 -2.55 12.58
C GLN A 89 9.82 -1.22 11.86
N HIS A 90 10.40 -0.23 12.55
CA HIS A 90 10.77 1.07 11.99
C HIS A 90 11.59 0.94 10.70
N ALA A 91 12.67 0.14 10.72
CA ALA A 91 13.55 -0.06 9.57
C ALA A 91 12.86 -0.73 8.36
N TRP A 92 11.71 -1.36 8.59
CA TRP A 92 10.92 -2.04 7.56
C TRP A 92 9.64 -1.26 7.21
N MET A 93 9.52 0.00 7.61
CA MET A 93 8.45 0.91 7.19
C MET A 93 8.84 1.67 5.93
N LEU A 94 8.96 0.94 4.82
CA LEU A 94 9.46 1.47 3.55
C LEU A 94 8.33 2.08 2.72
N LEU A 95 8.72 2.94 1.79
CA LEU A 95 7.86 3.60 0.83
C LEU A 95 8.50 3.49 -0.55
N ARG A 96 7.70 3.23 -1.58
CA ARG A 96 8.11 3.38 -2.97
C ARG A 96 7.38 4.55 -3.59
N VAL A 97 8.05 5.33 -4.42
CA VAL A 97 7.43 6.39 -5.21
C VAL A 97 7.69 6.14 -6.69
N THR A 98 6.62 5.95 -7.45
CA THR A 98 6.68 5.82 -8.90
C THR A 98 6.28 7.15 -9.52
N VAL A 99 7.23 7.80 -10.18
CA VAL A 99 7.02 9.02 -10.95
C VAL A 99 6.75 8.62 -12.39
N HIS A 100 5.58 8.98 -12.87
CA HIS A 100 5.09 8.60 -14.20
C HIS A 100 5.15 9.77 -15.17
N PRO A 101 5.36 9.54 -16.47
CA PRO A 101 4.79 10.39 -17.51
C PRO A 101 3.29 10.62 -17.27
N ARG A 102 2.74 11.77 -17.70
CA ARG A 102 1.35 12.14 -17.36
C ARG A 102 0.32 11.14 -17.89
N ASP A 103 0.48 10.68 -19.13
CA ASP A 103 -0.39 9.68 -19.75
C ASP A 103 -0.33 8.32 -19.04
N GLU A 104 0.84 7.93 -18.52
CA GLU A 104 1.00 6.73 -17.70
C GLU A 104 0.35 6.87 -16.33
N PHE A 105 0.45 8.06 -15.71
CA PHE A 105 -0.28 8.35 -14.48
C PHE A 105 -1.79 8.25 -14.70
N ASP A 106 -2.31 8.84 -15.77
CA ASP A 106 -3.74 8.81 -16.08
C ASP A 106 -4.23 7.37 -16.35
N ARG A 107 -3.42 6.55 -17.04
CA ARG A 107 -3.69 5.11 -17.20
C ARG A 107 -3.69 4.37 -15.87
N TRP A 108 -2.72 4.65 -14.99
CA TRP A 108 -2.69 4.08 -13.64
C TRP A 108 -3.94 4.48 -12.84
N VAL A 109 -4.36 5.74 -12.90
CA VAL A 109 -5.59 6.22 -12.25
C VAL A 109 -6.82 5.48 -12.77
N ALA A 110 -6.93 5.31 -14.09
CA ALA A 110 -8.04 4.57 -14.70
C ALA A 110 -8.06 3.11 -14.23
N ALA A 111 -6.91 2.45 -14.17
CA ALA A 111 -6.80 1.07 -13.68
C ALA A 111 -7.18 0.96 -12.20
N GLN A 112 -6.74 1.88 -11.33
CA GLN A 112 -7.10 1.87 -9.91
C GLN A 112 -8.58 2.16 -9.62
N ARG A 113 -9.30 2.71 -10.61
CA ARG A 113 -10.74 2.95 -10.53
C ARG A 113 -11.56 1.83 -11.14
N ALA A 114 -10.94 0.94 -11.91
CA ALA A 114 -11.62 -0.19 -12.50
C ALA A 114 -12.19 -1.10 -11.39
N ALA A 115 -13.35 -1.69 -11.68
CA ALA A 115 -13.89 -2.71 -10.80
C ALA A 115 -13.05 -3.99 -10.94
N ALA A 116 -12.81 -4.65 -9.82
CA ALA A 116 -12.25 -5.99 -9.80
C ALA A 116 -13.10 -6.94 -10.65
N ALA A 117 -12.47 -7.71 -11.54
CA ALA A 117 -13.15 -8.76 -12.28
C ALA A 117 -13.62 -9.87 -11.33
N ASP A 118 -14.88 -10.32 -11.47
CA ASP A 118 -15.33 -11.56 -10.84
C ASP A 118 -14.78 -12.75 -11.64
N VAL A 119 -13.80 -13.44 -11.06
CA VAL A 119 -13.19 -14.62 -11.65
C VAL A 119 -13.77 -15.86 -10.97
N PRO A 120 -14.58 -16.69 -11.66
CA PRO A 120 -15.25 -17.84 -11.05
C PRO A 120 -14.32 -18.78 -10.29
N GLU A 121 -13.12 -19.02 -10.83
CA GLU A 121 -12.09 -19.87 -10.25
C GLU A 121 -11.55 -19.32 -8.91
N ALA A 122 -11.66 -18.01 -8.71
CA ALA A 122 -11.20 -17.32 -7.50
C ALA A 122 -12.28 -17.23 -6.40
N ARG A 123 -13.51 -17.73 -6.64
CA ARG A 123 -14.62 -17.62 -5.68
C ARG A 123 -14.37 -18.34 -4.37
N ALA A 124 -13.77 -19.53 -4.39
CA ALA A 124 -13.41 -20.24 -3.16
C ALA A 124 -12.46 -19.42 -2.28
N GLY A 125 -11.46 -18.77 -2.88
CA GLY A 125 -10.55 -17.87 -2.16
C GLY A 125 -11.22 -16.60 -1.67
N ARG A 126 -12.19 -16.06 -2.43
CA ARG A 126 -13.04 -14.95 -1.95
C ARG A 126 -13.81 -15.35 -0.70
N ASP A 127 -14.37 -16.55 -0.70
CA ASP A 127 -15.16 -17.05 0.44
C ASP A 127 -14.26 -17.24 1.67
N VAL A 128 -13.01 -17.72 1.49
CA VAL A 128 -11.99 -17.72 2.57
C VAL A 128 -11.72 -16.29 3.06
N PHE A 129 -11.48 -15.34 2.15
CA PHE A 129 -11.25 -13.93 2.51
C PHE A 129 -12.42 -13.33 3.33
N THR A 130 -13.66 -13.64 2.96
CA THR A 130 -14.85 -13.06 3.63
C THR A 130 -15.31 -13.81 4.86
N SER A 131 -15.06 -15.12 4.96
CA SER A 131 -15.44 -15.94 6.11
C SER A 131 -14.44 -15.84 7.26
N VAL A 132 -13.19 -15.47 6.96
CA VAL A 132 -12.14 -15.26 7.94
C VAL A 132 -12.03 -13.77 8.26
N ALA A 133 -11.42 -13.42 9.40
CA ALA A 133 -11.25 -12.04 9.85
C ALA A 133 -10.37 -11.12 8.94
N CYS A 134 -9.94 -11.59 7.75
CA CYS A 134 -9.27 -10.75 6.76
C CYS A 134 -10.13 -9.53 6.39
N ILE A 135 -11.43 -9.76 6.20
CA ILE A 135 -12.43 -8.75 5.84
C ILE A 135 -12.57 -7.63 6.88
N SER A 136 -12.31 -7.94 8.16
CA SER A 136 -12.40 -6.98 9.28
C SER A 136 -11.24 -5.98 9.28
N CYS A 137 -10.10 -6.37 8.71
CA CYS A 137 -8.90 -5.53 8.65
C CYS A 137 -8.69 -4.91 7.26
N HIS A 138 -9.04 -5.62 6.19
CA HIS A 138 -8.73 -5.23 4.83
C HIS A 138 -9.98 -4.92 4.00
N THR A 139 -9.90 -3.84 3.24
CA THR A 139 -10.87 -3.52 2.20
C THR A 139 -10.50 -4.22 0.89
N VAL A 140 -11.50 -4.81 0.24
CA VAL A 140 -11.45 -5.23 -1.16
C VAL A 140 -12.75 -4.80 -1.82
N ARG A 141 -12.68 -3.76 -2.66
CA ARG A 141 -13.88 -3.20 -3.31
C ARG A 141 -14.60 -4.26 -4.14
N GLY A 142 -15.93 -4.22 -4.10
CA GLY A 142 -16.78 -5.26 -4.71
C GLY A 142 -17.04 -6.47 -3.81
N THR A 143 -16.51 -6.49 -2.58
CA THR A 143 -16.87 -7.47 -1.54
C THR A 143 -17.46 -6.76 -0.32
N PRO A 144 -18.03 -7.48 0.66
CA PRO A 144 -18.41 -6.90 1.95
C PRO A 144 -17.23 -6.37 2.78
N GLY A 145 -15.98 -6.51 2.30
CA GLY A 145 -14.78 -6.05 3.00
C GLY A 145 -14.60 -4.55 3.02
N ASN A 146 -14.69 -4.01 4.23
CA ASN A 146 -14.57 -2.58 4.53
C ASN A 146 -13.59 -2.29 5.67
N GLY A 147 -12.74 -3.26 6.04
CA GLY A 147 -11.72 -3.06 7.08
C GLY A 147 -10.68 -2.00 6.68
N VAL A 148 -10.28 -1.18 7.64
CA VAL A 148 -9.31 -0.07 7.46
C VAL A 148 -8.11 -0.16 8.41
N PHE A 149 -8.02 -1.21 9.22
CA PHE A 149 -6.85 -1.43 10.09
C PHE A 149 -5.63 -1.89 9.29
N GLY A 150 -5.86 -2.62 8.21
CA GLY A 150 -4.86 -3.04 7.24
C GLY A 150 -4.97 -2.26 5.93
N PRO A 151 -3.96 -2.40 5.04
CA PRO A 151 -3.98 -1.79 3.72
C PRO A 151 -5.15 -2.28 2.86
N ASP A 152 -5.69 -1.40 2.01
CA ASP A 152 -6.60 -1.78 0.92
C ASP A 152 -5.90 -2.83 0.03
N LEU A 153 -6.59 -3.92 -0.31
CA LEU A 153 -6.05 -5.02 -1.11
C LEU A 153 -6.69 -5.11 -2.52
N THR A 154 -7.54 -4.15 -2.89
CA THR A 154 -8.31 -4.18 -4.15
C THR A 154 -7.41 -4.35 -5.37
N HIS A 155 -6.34 -3.56 -5.48
CA HIS A 155 -5.35 -3.68 -6.56
C HIS A 155 -4.00 -4.13 -6.01
N LEU A 156 -4.00 -5.11 -5.09
CA LEU A 156 -2.77 -5.62 -4.46
C LEU A 156 -1.70 -5.95 -5.50
N MET A 157 -2.06 -6.64 -6.58
CA MET A 157 -1.10 -7.08 -7.61
C MET A 157 -0.63 -5.99 -8.56
N SER A 158 -1.16 -4.76 -8.44
CA SER A 158 -0.56 -3.60 -9.13
C SER A 158 0.71 -3.09 -8.43
N ARG A 159 1.00 -3.58 -7.22
CA ARG A 159 2.16 -3.17 -6.40
C ARG A 159 3.38 -4.02 -6.74
N ALA A 160 4.55 -3.39 -6.71
CA ALA A 160 5.83 -4.08 -6.87
C ALA A 160 6.23 -4.89 -5.63
N THR A 161 5.76 -4.50 -4.44
CA THR A 161 6.21 -5.03 -3.14
C THR A 161 5.07 -5.33 -2.17
N ILE A 162 5.37 -6.15 -1.15
CA ILE A 162 4.49 -6.47 -0.01
C ILE A 162 5.20 -6.22 1.32
N GLY A 163 4.45 -6.24 2.43
CA GLY A 163 5.00 -6.05 3.78
C GLY A 163 5.49 -4.62 4.06
N ALA A 164 5.01 -3.63 3.30
CA ALA A 164 5.58 -2.28 3.22
C ALA A 164 7.02 -2.26 2.69
N GLY A 165 7.20 -2.82 1.49
CA GLY A 165 8.47 -2.78 0.76
C GLY A 165 9.49 -3.86 1.12
N VAL A 166 9.17 -4.75 2.06
CA VAL A 166 10.13 -5.74 2.60
C VAL A 166 10.45 -6.85 1.61
N ALA A 167 9.48 -7.23 0.77
CA ALA A 167 9.66 -8.29 -0.22
C ALA A 167 8.98 -7.93 -1.56
N PRO A 168 9.47 -8.46 -2.70
CA PRO A 168 8.75 -8.41 -3.97
C PRO A 168 7.36 -9.02 -3.87
N ASN A 169 6.37 -8.43 -4.56
CA ASN A 169 5.01 -8.93 -4.58
C ASN A 169 4.83 -10.06 -5.60
N THR A 170 5.26 -11.27 -5.22
CA THR A 170 5.06 -12.50 -6.01
C THR A 170 4.04 -13.40 -5.30
N PRO A 171 3.38 -14.34 -6.02
CA PRO A 171 2.49 -15.31 -5.39
C PRO A 171 3.15 -16.09 -4.24
N GLU A 172 4.43 -16.44 -4.37
CA GLU A 172 5.19 -17.18 -3.36
C GLU A 172 5.40 -16.34 -2.09
N ASN A 173 5.85 -15.09 -2.25
CA ASN A 173 6.04 -14.17 -1.14
C ASN A 173 4.71 -13.78 -0.49
N LEU A 174 3.65 -13.61 -1.29
CA LEU A 174 2.31 -13.34 -0.78
C LEU A 174 1.79 -14.51 0.05
N ARG A 175 1.97 -15.74 -0.43
CA ARG A 175 1.64 -16.95 0.32
C ARG A 175 2.39 -17.03 1.64
N ALA A 176 3.70 -16.78 1.61
CA ALA A 176 4.53 -16.77 2.81
C ALA A 176 4.09 -15.68 3.80
N TRP A 177 3.78 -14.48 3.30
CA TRP A 177 3.26 -13.37 4.10
C TRP A 177 1.93 -13.71 4.77
N VAL A 178 0.96 -14.26 4.04
CA VAL A 178 -0.36 -14.60 4.61
C VAL A 178 -0.25 -15.74 5.65
N ASN A 179 0.66 -16.68 5.42
CA ASN A 179 0.91 -17.79 6.34
C ASN A 179 1.52 -17.33 7.67
N ASP A 180 2.61 -16.55 7.59
CA ASP A 180 3.32 -16.04 8.76
C ASP A 180 3.94 -14.65 8.48
N PRO A 181 3.19 -13.57 8.72
CA PRO A 181 3.70 -12.22 8.54
C PRO A 181 4.96 -11.92 9.38
N ALA A 182 5.09 -12.55 10.55
CA ALA A 182 6.21 -12.31 11.47
C ALA A 182 7.53 -12.90 10.96
N ALA A 183 7.49 -13.95 10.13
CA ALA A 183 8.68 -14.50 9.47
C ALA A 183 9.32 -13.51 8.49
N LEU A 184 8.50 -12.71 7.78
CA LEU A 184 9.01 -11.67 6.88
C LEU A 184 9.25 -10.35 7.62
N LYS A 185 8.38 -10.02 8.58
CA LYS A 185 8.36 -8.73 9.26
C LYS A 185 8.12 -8.92 10.77
N PRO A 186 9.17 -9.21 11.56
CA PRO A 186 9.03 -9.58 12.99
C PRO A 186 8.22 -8.61 13.86
N GLY A 187 7.10 -9.07 14.41
CA GLY A 187 6.22 -8.22 15.21
C GLY A 187 5.24 -7.38 14.38
N ALA A 188 5.07 -7.68 13.08
CA ALA A 188 3.95 -7.20 12.28
C ALA A 188 2.61 -7.39 13.01
N ARG A 189 1.71 -6.42 12.84
CA ARG A 189 0.39 -6.42 13.50
C ARG A 189 -0.66 -7.26 12.78
N MET A 190 -0.39 -7.70 11.55
CA MET A 190 -1.19 -8.74 10.90
C MET A 190 -0.85 -10.08 11.55
N PRO A 191 -1.80 -10.79 12.17
CA PRO A 191 -1.53 -12.09 12.77
C PRO A 191 -1.40 -13.17 11.70
N ALA A 192 -0.70 -14.26 12.04
CA ALA A 192 -0.81 -15.50 11.28
C ALA A 192 -2.24 -16.04 11.41
N MET A 193 -2.94 -16.19 10.28
CA MET A 193 -4.36 -16.54 10.26
C MET A 193 -4.63 -18.04 10.52
N LYS A 194 -3.58 -18.85 10.63
CA LYS A 194 -3.63 -20.31 10.89
C LYS A 194 -4.55 -21.06 9.91
N LEU A 195 -4.51 -20.67 8.64
CA LEU A 195 -5.24 -21.33 7.56
C LEU A 195 -4.64 -22.72 7.28
N SER A 196 -5.47 -23.65 6.80
CA SER A 196 -4.93 -24.87 6.17
C SER A 196 -4.19 -24.53 4.87
N ASN A 197 -3.35 -25.44 4.38
CA ASN A 197 -2.68 -25.22 3.09
C ASN A 197 -3.67 -24.99 1.95
N ASP A 198 -4.77 -25.74 1.89
CA ASP A 198 -5.80 -25.58 0.87
C ASP A 198 -6.48 -24.21 0.94
N GLN A 199 -6.84 -23.75 2.14
CA GLN A 199 -7.44 -22.43 2.35
C GLN A 199 -6.47 -21.31 1.96
N LEU A 200 -5.19 -21.47 2.31
CA LEU A 200 -4.14 -20.52 1.97
C LEU A 200 -3.93 -20.43 0.45
N ASP A 201 -3.89 -21.58 -0.25
CA ASP A 201 -3.72 -21.62 -1.70
C ASP A 201 -4.93 -21.00 -2.42
N GLN A 202 -6.15 -21.30 -1.97
CA GLN A 202 -7.37 -20.66 -2.47
C GLN A 202 -7.34 -19.14 -2.25
N LEU A 203 -6.99 -18.69 -1.04
CA LEU A 203 -6.93 -17.27 -0.71
C LEU A 203 -5.88 -16.54 -1.57
N VAL A 204 -4.69 -17.12 -1.74
CA VAL A 204 -3.64 -16.54 -2.58
C VAL A 204 -4.09 -16.50 -4.03
N ALA A 205 -4.69 -17.56 -4.56
CA ALA A 205 -5.25 -17.59 -5.91
C ALA A 205 -6.25 -16.45 -6.13
N TYR A 206 -7.09 -16.15 -5.13
CA TYR A 206 -7.99 -15.00 -5.17
C TYR A 206 -7.25 -13.66 -5.13
N LEU A 207 -6.27 -13.50 -4.23
CA LEU A 207 -5.54 -12.25 -4.07
C LEU A 207 -4.65 -11.91 -5.28
N VAL A 208 -4.17 -12.91 -6.02
CA VAL A 208 -3.34 -12.69 -7.22
C VAL A 208 -4.15 -12.40 -8.48
N THR A 209 -5.47 -12.60 -8.46
CA THR A 209 -6.34 -12.27 -9.58
C THR A 209 -6.17 -10.79 -9.96
N PRO A 210 -5.90 -10.47 -11.24
CA PRO A 210 -5.87 -9.09 -11.72
C PRO A 210 -7.22 -8.42 -11.46
N ARG A 211 -7.17 -7.21 -10.89
CA ARG A 211 -8.34 -6.41 -10.53
C ARG A 211 -8.10 -4.98 -10.88
#